data_AF-A0A7C6X7H9-F1
#
_entry.id   AF-A0A7C6X7H9-F1
#
_cell.length_a   1.000
_cell.length_b   1.000
_cell.length_c   1.000
_cell.angle_alpha   90.00
_cell.angle_beta   90.00
_cell.angle_gamma   90.00
#
_symmetry.space_group_name_H-M   'P 1'
#
loop_
_entity.id
_entity.type
_entity.pdbx_description
1 polymer ?
#
loop_
_entity_poly.entity_id
_entity_poly.type
_entity_poly.pdbx_seq_one_letter_code
_entity_poly.pdbx_strand_id
1 'polypeptide(L)' 'MREKPTPPEDYECCQNDCSPCVWDGYYDEMDLWRAEQAELKAKAEQLAKDASTPD' A
#
# COMPACT_ATOMS: atom_id res chain seq x y z
N MET A 1 7.27 -5.93 6.02
CA MET A 1 5.97 -5.84 5.33
C MET A 1 5.28 -4.64 5.92
N ARG A 2 5.13 -3.58 5.12
CA ARG A 2 4.44 -2.37 5.54
C ARG A 2 3.01 -2.69 5.91
N GLU A 3 2.54 -2.07 6.99
CA GLU A 3 1.12 -2.14 7.39
C GLU A 3 0.28 -1.27 6.47
N LYS A 4 -1.01 -1.62 6.29
CA LYS A 4 -1.90 -0.85 5.44
C LYS A 4 -2.17 0.51 6.12
N PRO A 5 -1.91 1.64 5.43
CA PRO A 5 -2.20 2.96 5.98
C PRO A 5 -3.67 3.13 6.34
N THR A 6 -3.92 3.83 7.45
CA THR A 6 -5.26 4.20 7.89
C THR A 6 -5.65 5.52 7.22
N PRO A 7 -6.83 5.61 6.59
CA PRO A 7 -7.28 6.87 6.01
C PRO A 7 -7.46 7.93 7.11
N PRO A 8 -7.11 9.20 6.84
CA PRO A 8 -7.42 10.29 7.76
C PRO A 8 -8.93 10.50 7.84
N GLU A 9 -9.38 11.07 8.94
CA GLU A 9 -10.78 11.44 9.11
C GLU A 9 -11.10 12.78 8.41
N ASP A 10 -12.36 12.99 8.02
CA ASP A 10 -12.75 14.19 7.25
C ASP A 10 -12.46 15.51 7.99
N TYR A 11 -12.44 15.49 9.33
CA TYR A 11 -12.14 16.65 10.17
C TYR A 11 -10.64 16.95 10.27
N GLU A 12 -9.77 16.01 9.91
CA GLU A 12 -8.31 16.23 9.83
C GLU A 12 -7.94 16.99 8.56
N CYS A 13 -8.80 16.91 7.54
CA CYS A 13 -8.73 17.76 6.38
C CYS A 13 -9.27 19.15 6.74
N CYS A 14 -8.36 20.12 6.86
CA CYS A 14 -8.72 21.53 7.10
C CYS A 14 -9.62 22.11 5.97
N GLN A 15 -9.72 21.43 4.81
CA GLN A 15 -10.51 21.81 3.62
C GLN A 15 -10.24 23.23 3.10
N ASN A 16 -9.18 23.84 3.60
CA ASN A 16 -8.67 25.14 3.25
C ASN A 16 -7.19 24.90 2.95
N ASP A 17 -6.69 25.48 1.86
CA ASP A 17 -5.32 25.34 1.29
C ASP A 17 -4.15 25.68 2.27
N CYS A 18 -4.43 25.82 3.57
CA CYS A 18 -3.52 26.33 4.59
C CYS A 18 -2.47 25.31 5.09
N SER A 19 -2.56 24.03 4.69
CA SER A 19 -1.64 22.95 5.06
C SER A 19 -1.51 21.95 3.91
N PRO A 20 -0.40 21.17 3.81
CA PRO A 20 -0.37 20.02 2.91
C PRO A 20 -1.57 19.13 3.20
N CYS A 21 -2.23 18.66 2.14
CA CYS A 21 -3.45 17.88 2.29
C CYS A 21 -3.12 16.58 3.02
N VAL A 22 -3.85 16.26 4.10
CA VAL A 22 -3.66 15.01 4.85
C VAL A 22 -3.84 13.77 3.97
N TRP A 23 -4.63 13.90 2.90
CA TRP A 23 -4.83 12.86 1.91
C TRP A 23 -3.60 12.61 1.05
N ASP A 24 -2.76 13.62 0.78
CA ASP A 24 -1.56 13.45 -0.04
C ASP A 24 -0.59 12.48 0.64
N GLY A 25 -0.31 12.68 1.92
CA GLY A 25 0.52 11.77 2.70
C GLY A 25 -0.07 10.36 2.80
N TYR A 26 -1.39 10.25 2.98
CA TYR A 26 -2.07 8.96 2.97
C TYR A 26 -1.91 8.22 1.63
N TYR A 27 -2.07 8.91 0.50
CA TYR A 27 -1.92 8.31 -0.82
C TYR A 27 -0.48 7.88 -1.11
N ASP A 28 0.50 8.69 -0.71
CA ASP A 28 1.92 8.33 -0.81
C ASP A 28 2.23 7.04 -0.05
N GLU A 29 1.77 6.92 1.20
CA GLU A 29 1.96 5.71 1.99
C GLU A 29 1.20 4.51 1.42
N MET A 30 -0.01 4.73 0.89
CA MET A 30 -0.82 3.69 0.26
C MET A 30 -0.16 3.13 -0.99
N ASP A 31 0.48 3.98 -1.79
CA ASP A 31 1.18 3.54 -3.01
C ASP A 31 2.42 2.72 -2.67
N LEU A 32 3.18 3.12 -1.64
CA LEU A 32 4.29 2.32 -1.11
C LEU A 32 3.80 0.96 -0.58
N TRP A 33 2.69 0.95 0.16
CA TRP A 33 2.10 -0.30 0.65
C TRP A 33 1.68 -1.22 -0.50
N ARG A 34 0.98 -0.69 -1.52
CA ARG A 34 0.54 -1.45 -2.70
C ARG A 34 1.71 -2.04 -3.46
N ALA A 35 2.80 -1.29 -3.63
CA ALA A 35 4.01 -1.77 -4.27
C ALA A 35 4.59 -2.98 -3.52
N GLU A 36 4.74 -2.90 -2.20
CA GLU A 36 5.22 -4.02 -1.39
C GLU A 36 4.28 -5.24 -1.47
N GLN A 37 2.96 -5.04 -1.43
CA GLN A 37 1.99 -6.14 -1.56
C GLN A 37 2.09 -6.82 -2.93
N ALA A 38 2.28 -6.05 -4.00
CA ALA A 38 2.44 -6.59 -5.34
C ALA A 38 3.70 -7.46 -5.46
N GLU A 39 4.83 -7.01 -4.91
CA GLU A 39 6.07 -7.78 -4.89
C GLU A 39 5.94 -9.09 -4.09
N LEU A 40 5.29 -9.03 -2.92
CA LEU A 40 5.06 -10.20 -2.09
C LEU A 40 4.14 -11.22 -2.78
N LYS A 41 3.08 -10.74 -3.44
CA LYS A 41 2.18 -11.59 -4.21
C LYS A 41 2.91 -12.24 -5.39
N ALA A 42 3.70 -11.48 -6.15
CA ALA A 42 4.46 -12.00 -7.28
C ALA A 42 5.46 -13.09 -6.83
N LYS A 43 6.16 -12.87 -5.71
CA LYS A 43 7.04 -13.89 -5.11
C LYS A 43 6.26 -15.13 -4.69
N ALA A 44 5.14 -14.98 -3.99
CA ALA A 44 4.31 -16.11 -3.58
C ALA A 44 3.78 -16.92 -4.78
N GLU A 45 3.39 -16.26 -5.86
CA GLU A 45 2.95 -16.91 -7.10
C GLU A 45 4.09 -17.66 -7.80
N GLN A 46 5.32 -17.13 -7.77
CA GLN A 46 6.50 -17.83 -8.28
C GLN A 46 6.81 -19.08 -7.46
N LEU A 47 6.89 -18.93 -6.13
CA LEU A 47 7.08 -20.05 -5.19
C LEU A 47 6.03 -21.16 -5.39
N ALA A 48 4.76 -20.80 -5.61
CA ALA A 48 3.70 -21.76 -5.88
C ALA A 48 3.87 -22.52 -7.21
N LYS A 49 4.38 -21.85 -8.25
CA LYS A 49 4.68 -22.46 -9.56
C LYS A 49 5.88 -23.40 -9.47
N ASP A 50 6.93 -22.99 -8.77
CA ASP A 50 8.13 -23.81 -8.56
C ASP A 50 7.82 -25.06 -7.74
N ALA A 51 6.95 -24.96 -6.73
CA ALA A 51 6.52 -26.10 -5.91
C ALA A 51 5.58 -27.08 -6.64
N SER A 52 4.96 -26.66 -7.75
CA SER A 52 3.97 -27.46 -8.48
C SER A 52 4.54 -28.24 -9.67
N THR A 53 5.87 -28.25 -9.85
CA THR A 53 6.55 -29.09 -10.87
C THR A 53 7.28 -30.25 -10.19
N PRO A 54 6.60 -31.36 -9.84
CA PRO A 54 7.27 -32.62 -9.55
C PRO A 54 7.74 -33.26 -10.87
N ASP A 55 9.05 -33.50 -10.98
CA ASP A 55 9.65 -34.42 -11.96
C ASP A 55 9.47 -35.88 -11.49
#